data_AF-A0AAN9B4V3-F1
#
_entry.id   AF-A0AAN9B4V3-F1
#
_cell.length_a   1.000
_cell.length_b   1.000
_cell.length_c   1.000
_cell.angle_alpha   90.00
_cell.angle_beta   90.00
_cell.angle_gamma   90.00
#
_symmetry.space_group_name_H-M   'P 1'
#
loop_
_entity.id
_entity.type
_entity.pdbx_description
1 polymer ?
#
loop_
_entity_poly.entity_id
_entity_poly.type
_entity_poly.pdbx_seq_one_letter_code
_entity_poly.pdbx_strand_id
1 'polypeptide(L)'
;MAEGGSNDQNGQNDRSGRPPKNLQGLLKFCVEQTKAEDAPEPSRFRELSPERKEWLKKALDEMTGDPVQEVKNHIKTVGVYLGSKEPTEEARTNALKALELLFDWCESYDMANDFLKIGGFSILHELMTHSESEFRDHSFKLMSVLVQNNPVCQKAVVEDDLLPIMLQVLDSEHDPDVQFHAVQAISCLVRDSLLEQAQQQFVANNGFGVLKKVLQTPGPSKRVTKVAFFLMVMCNKNPQYKDTVCEQGIVELLIQELKQEHQQAHEQVMGALLCLAKDHPPTQCVLCKPEHNMKQFLQEKIQHLQGKDENQEEREYAQEVLDIIEKTDDT
;
A
#
# COMPACT_ATOMS: atom_id res chain seq x y z
N MET A 1 -23.35 75.03 -26.18
CA MET A 1 -24.61 74.61 -26.83
C MET A 1 -24.26 73.91 -28.13
N ALA A 2 -25.08 72.92 -28.55
CA ALA A 2 -24.89 71.87 -29.57
C ALA A 2 -24.20 70.61 -28.99
N GLU A 3 -24.90 69.66 -28.35
CA GLU A 3 -25.90 68.67 -28.82
C GLU A 3 -25.34 67.55 -29.73
N GLY A 4 -25.53 66.29 -29.29
CA GLY A 4 -26.06 65.23 -30.17
C GLY A 4 -25.17 64.01 -30.52
N GLY A 5 -25.18 62.98 -29.66
CA GLY A 5 -25.67 61.62 -29.98
C GLY A 5 -24.92 60.64 -30.90
N SER A 6 -24.45 59.52 -30.29
CA SER A 6 -24.64 58.10 -30.68
C SER A 6 -23.54 57.30 -31.43
N ASN A 7 -23.07 56.23 -30.73
CA ASN A 7 -22.61 54.86 -31.13
C ASN A 7 -21.56 54.68 -32.25
N ASP A 8 -20.57 53.78 -32.19
CA ASP A 8 -20.49 52.43 -31.60
C ASP A 8 -19.03 52.00 -31.27
N GLN A 9 -18.92 51.23 -30.17
CA GLN A 9 -18.05 50.06 -29.90
C GLN A 9 -16.60 50.00 -30.41
N ASN A 10 -15.65 49.80 -29.49
CA ASN A 10 -15.11 48.47 -29.12
C ASN A 10 -13.85 48.63 -28.22
N GLY A 11 -13.88 48.09 -26.99
CA GLY A 11 -12.79 48.24 -26.01
C GLY A 11 -12.88 47.28 -24.85
N GLN A 12 -13.07 45.99 -25.19
CA GLN A 12 -12.73 44.77 -24.46
C GLN A 12 -12.71 44.80 -22.92
N ASN A 13 -13.78 44.18 -22.41
CA ASN A 13 -13.99 43.71 -21.04
C ASN A 13 -13.06 42.51 -20.77
N ASP A 14 -11.89 42.73 -20.17
CA ASP A 14 -10.93 41.67 -19.86
C ASP A 14 -11.27 41.02 -18.49
N ARG A 15 -12.34 40.23 -18.47
CA ARG A 15 -12.67 39.29 -17.38
C ARG A 15 -12.29 37.87 -17.83
N SER A 16 -11.04 37.48 -17.59
CA SER A 16 -10.63 36.07 -17.61
C SER A 16 -9.56 35.86 -16.52
N GLY A 17 -9.76 35.08 -15.45
CA GLY A 17 -10.44 33.78 -15.39
C GLY A 17 -9.43 32.62 -15.53
N ARG A 18 -8.18 32.77 -15.09
CA ARG A 18 -7.25 31.63 -14.98
C ARG A 18 -7.41 30.95 -13.63
N PRO A 19 -7.74 29.64 -13.57
CA PRO A 19 -7.79 28.93 -12.30
C PRO A 19 -6.39 28.90 -11.66
N PRO A 20 -6.29 29.12 -10.35
CA PRO A 20 -5.00 29.17 -9.66
C PRO A 20 -4.33 27.79 -9.66
N LYS A 21 -3.00 27.79 -9.87
CA LYS A 21 -2.20 26.58 -10.09
C LYS A 21 -1.59 25.98 -8.80
N ASN A 22 -1.77 26.63 -7.66
CA ASN A 22 -1.27 26.17 -6.36
C ASN A 22 -2.20 26.62 -5.21
N LEU A 23 -2.04 26.00 -4.04
CA LEU A 23 -2.90 26.24 -2.88
C LEU A 23 -2.89 27.71 -2.43
N GLN A 24 -1.74 28.39 -2.53
CA GLN A 24 -1.63 29.82 -2.22
C GLN A 24 -2.44 30.68 -3.18
N GLY A 25 -2.41 30.36 -4.48
CA GLY A 25 -3.22 31.02 -5.49
C GLY A 25 -4.71 30.73 -5.31
N LEU A 26 -5.07 29.51 -4.90
CA LEU A 26 -6.44 29.12 -4.61
C LEU A 26 -6.98 29.88 -3.39
N LEU A 27 -6.21 29.96 -2.32
CA LEU A 27 -6.51 30.78 -1.15
C LEU A 27 -6.67 32.26 -1.53
N LYS A 28 -5.76 32.80 -2.33
CA LYS A 28 -5.84 34.20 -2.80
C LYS A 28 -7.09 34.44 -3.65
N PHE A 29 -7.40 33.52 -4.56
CA PHE A 29 -8.62 33.57 -5.37
C PHE A 29 -9.88 33.50 -4.50
N CYS A 30 -9.97 32.57 -3.55
CA CYS A 30 -11.10 32.45 -2.63
C CYS A 30 -11.27 33.71 -1.76
N VAL A 31 -10.17 34.32 -1.30
CA VAL A 31 -10.18 35.59 -0.56
C VAL A 31 -10.61 36.76 -1.43
N GLU A 32 -10.24 36.78 -2.71
CA GLU A 32 -10.67 37.81 -3.67
C GLU A 32 -12.15 37.67 -4.03
N GLN A 33 -12.65 36.44 -4.15
CA GLN A 33 -14.09 36.17 -4.42
C GLN A 33 -14.97 36.49 -3.20
N THR A 34 -14.51 36.23 -1.98
CA THR A 34 -15.24 36.59 -0.74
C THR A 34 -15.30 38.09 -0.46
N LYS A 35 -14.50 38.91 -1.15
CA LYS A 35 -14.65 40.39 -1.16
C LYS A 35 -15.79 40.88 -2.06
N ALA A 36 -16.23 40.06 -3.01
CA ALA A 36 -17.26 40.41 -4.00
C ALA A 36 -18.67 39.96 -3.60
N GLU A 37 -18.80 39.12 -2.57
CA GLU A 37 -20.08 38.81 -1.93
C GLU A 37 -20.46 39.93 -0.94
N ASP A 38 -21.74 40.33 -0.92
CA ASP A 38 -22.33 41.34 -0.01
C ASP A 38 -22.25 40.86 1.46
N ALA A 39 -21.05 40.81 2.02
CA ALA A 39 -20.84 40.66 3.44
C ALA A 39 -21.26 41.98 4.11
N PRO A 40 -22.16 41.97 5.12
CA PRO A 40 -22.67 43.18 5.76
C PRO A 40 -21.58 43.99 6.52
N GLU A 41 -20.40 43.42 6.71
CA GLU A 41 -19.22 44.09 7.22
C GLU A 41 -18.02 43.84 6.26
N PRO A 42 -17.17 44.85 6.00
CA PRO A 42 -15.93 44.62 5.26
C PRO A 42 -15.09 43.56 5.98
N SER A 43 -14.55 42.58 5.24
CA SER A 43 -13.79 41.47 5.83
C SER A 43 -12.71 42.02 6.79
N ARG A 44 -12.84 41.74 8.09
CA ARG A 44 -11.87 42.16 9.12
C ARG A 44 -10.58 41.33 9.11
N PHE A 45 -10.21 40.75 7.96
CA PHE A 45 -8.92 40.11 7.79
C PHE A 45 -7.85 41.19 7.59
N ARG A 46 -7.28 41.63 8.72
CA ARG A 46 -6.03 42.40 8.72
C ARG A 46 -4.89 41.44 8.42
N GLU A 47 -3.99 41.81 7.51
CA GLU A 47 -2.69 41.13 7.43
C GLU A 47 -2.05 41.15 8.82
N LEU A 48 -1.67 39.97 9.32
CA LEU A 48 -1.01 39.89 10.62
C LEU A 48 0.23 40.78 10.61
N SER A 49 0.38 41.61 11.67
CA SER A 49 1.61 42.38 11.86
C SER A 49 2.81 41.44 11.89
N PRO A 50 3.98 41.87 11.40
CA PRO A 50 5.18 41.03 11.38
C PRO A 50 5.51 40.45 12.77
N GLU A 51 5.30 41.24 13.83
CA GLU A 51 5.48 40.81 15.22
C GLU A 51 4.49 39.70 15.63
N ARG A 52 3.22 39.79 15.22
CA ARG A 52 2.22 38.74 15.50
C ARG A 52 2.49 37.48 14.70
N LYS A 53 2.96 37.59 13.45
CA LYS A 53 3.38 36.43 12.65
C LYS A 53 4.54 35.71 13.31
N GLU A 54 5.54 36.45 13.78
CA GLU A 54 6.70 35.89 14.47
C GLU A 54 6.31 35.26 15.81
N TRP A 55 5.45 35.92 16.58
CA TRP A 55 4.93 35.35 17.83
C TRP A 55 4.12 34.07 17.59
N LEU A 56 3.23 34.05 16.59
CA LEU A 56 2.45 32.87 16.22
C LEU A 56 3.33 31.74 15.71
N LYS A 57 4.34 32.03 14.89
CA LYS A 57 5.33 31.04 14.46
C LYS A 57 6.06 30.44 15.66
N LYS A 58 6.59 31.26 16.56
CA LYS A 58 7.25 30.78 17.78
C LYS A 58 6.32 29.98 18.67
N ALA A 59 5.09 30.43 18.90
CA ALA A 59 4.12 29.70 19.71
C ALA A 59 3.70 28.37 19.06
N LEU A 60 3.60 28.32 17.73
CA LEU A 60 3.35 27.08 17.00
C LEU A 60 4.57 26.16 17.07
N ASP A 61 5.78 26.64 16.78
CA ASP A 61 7.02 25.88 16.84
C ASP A 61 7.35 25.39 18.27
N GLU A 62 7.00 26.15 19.31
CA GLU A 62 7.12 25.73 20.72
C GLU A 62 6.07 24.67 21.10
N MET A 63 4.90 24.71 20.46
CA MET A 63 3.81 23.74 20.70
C MET A 63 3.98 22.46 19.86
N THR A 64 4.58 22.58 18.67
CA THR A 64 4.91 21.48 17.77
C THR A 64 6.41 21.21 17.92
N GLY A 65 6.79 20.42 18.93
CA GLY A 65 8.17 19.97 19.09
C GLY A 65 8.70 19.32 17.79
N ASP A 66 10.03 19.33 17.61
CA ASP A 66 10.67 18.82 16.39
C ASP A 66 10.33 17.33 16.17
N PRO A 67 9.47 17.00 15.19
CA PRO A 67 9.03 15.62 14.96
C PRO A 67 10.20 14.67 14.66
N VAL A 68 11.23 15.17 13.99
CA VAL A 68 12.42 14.37 13.65
C VAL A 68 13.21 14.04 14.92
N GLN A 69 13.25 14.96 15.89
CA GLN A 69 13.92 14.71 17.16
C GLN A 69 13.18 13.67 18.00
N GLU A 70 11.84 13.66 17.97
CA GLU A 70 11.04 12.61 18.63
C GLU A 70 11.25 11.23 18.00
N VAL A 71 11.19 11.13 16.67
CA VAL A 71 11.52 9.89 15.95
C VAL A 71 12.92 9.41 16.30
N LYS A 72 13.90 10.32 16.36
CA LYS A 72 15.28 9.99 16.79
C LYS A 72 15.35 9.50 18.24
N ASN A 73 14.52 10.03 19.14
CA ASN A 73 14.43 9.55 20.51
C ASN A 73 13.86 8.13 20.56
N HIS A 74 12.81 7.86 19.78
CA HIS A 74 12.22 6.51 19.69
C HIS A 74 13.21 5.48 19.11
N ILE A 75 13.94 5.82 18.04
CA ILE A 75 15.00 4.95 17.48
C ILE A 75 16.05 4.62 18.56
N LYS A 76 16.47 5.61 19.36
CA LYS A 76 17.42 5.38 20.45
C LYS A 76 16.85 4.47 21.53
N THR A 77 15.60 4.67 21.93
CA THR A 77 14.94 3.80 22.93
C THR A 77 14.93 2.35 22.47
N VAL A 78 14.59 2.10 21.20
CA VAL A 78 14.62 0.76 20.62
C VAL A 78 16.06 0.23 20.54
N GLY A 79 17.01 1.03 20.05
CA GLY A 79 18.41 0.61 19.96
C GLY A 79 19.06 0.28 21.32
N VAL A 80 18.71 0.99 22.38
CA VAL A 80 19.17 0.70 23.75
C VAL A 80 18.59 -0.62 24.26
N TYR A 81 17.32 -0.91 23.95
CA TYR A 81 16.70 -2.18 24.29
C TYR A 81 17.39 -3.35 23.57
N LEU A 82 17.60 -3.24 22.26
CA LEU A 82 18.27 -4.27 21.45
C LEU A 82 19.72 -4.52 21.89
N GLY A 83 20.45 -3.46 22.25
CA GLY A 83 21.82 -3.57 22.74
C GLY A 83 21.96 -4.09 24.19
N SER A 84 20.86 -4.30 24.92
CA SER A 84 20.89 -4.75 26.30
C SER A 84 20.95 -6.27 26.39
N LYS A 85 21.88 -6.81 27.21
CA LYS A 85 22.00 -8.26 27.43
C LYS A 85 20.88 -8.83 28.29
N GLU A 86 20.34 -8.02 29.21
CA GLU A 86 19.25 -8.39 30.11
C GLU A 86 18.30 -7.19 30.20
N PRO A 87 17.43 -7.00 29.19
CA PRO A 87 16.47 -5.91 29.22
C PRO A 87 15.41 -6.15 30.31
N THR A 88 15.03 -5.08 31.00
CA THR A 88 13.90 -5.12 31.95
C THR A 88 12.57 -5.16 31.20
N GLU A 89 11.52 -5.67 31.83
CA GLU A 89 10.15 -5.62 31.26
C GLU A 89 9.68 -4.19 30.96
N GLU A 90 10.14 -3.21 31.74
CA GLU A 90 9.87 -1.80 31.48
C GLU A 90 10.58 -1.32 30.19
N ALA A 91 11.85 -1.71 29.98
CA ALA A 91 12.56 -1.40 28.75
C ALA A 91 11.91 -2.06 27.53
N ARG A 92 11.47 -3.32 27.66
CA ARG A 92 10.69 -4.05 26.64
C ARG A 92 9.42 -3.29 26.27
N THR A 93 8.63 -2.91 27.27
CA THR A 93 7.37 -2.18 27.09
C THR A 93 7.61 -0.82 26.42
N ASN A 94 8.65 -0.10 26.83
CA ASN A 94 9.00 1.19 26.26
C ASN A 94 9.50 1.06 24.81
N ALA A 95 10.22 0.00 24.47
CA ALA A 95 10.65 -0.27 23.10
C ALA A 95 9.46 -0.58 22.18
N LEU A 96 8.51 -1.40 22.62
CA LEU A 96 7.29 -1.69 21.83
C LEU A 96 6.45 -0.42 21.59
N LYS A 97 6.21 0.39 22.62
CA LYS A 97 5.54 1.69 22.47
C LYS A 97 6.28 2.63 21.53
N ALA A 98 7.62 2.64 21.59
CA ALA A 98 8.43 3.43 20.67
C ALA A 98 8.27 2.94 19.22
N LEU A 99 8.14 1.64 18.99
CA LEU A 99 7.89 1.09 17.65
C LEU A 99 6.50 1.44 17.11
N GLU A 100 5.47 1.42 17.95
CA GLU A 100 4.12 1.88 17.59
C GLU A 100 4.15 3.36 17.16
N LEU A 101 4.79 4.21 17.95
CA LEU A 101 4.92 5.64 17.60
C LEU A 101 5.75 5.84 16.33
N LEU A 102 6.82 5.06 16.13
CA LEU A 102 7.62 5.12 14.90
C LEU A 102 6.79 4.75 13.67
N PHE A 103 5.92 3.74 13.78
CA PHE A 103 4.99 3.38 12.73
C PHE A 103 4.07 4.56 12.39
N ASP A 104 3.40 5.16 13.38
CA ASP A 104 2.50 6.30 13.19
C ASP A 104 3.21 7.50 12.53
N TRP A 105 4.42 7.83 13.00
CA TRP A 105 5.21 8.91 12.42
C TRP A 105 5.61 8.61 10.97
N CYS A 106 6.00 7.38 10.66
CA CYS A 106 6.48 6.97 9.33
C CYS A 106 5.35 6.72 8.31
N GLU A 107 4.08 6.83 8.69
CA GLU A 107 2.98 6.88 7.72
C GLU A 107 3.09 8.13 6.80
N SER A 108 3.75 9.18 7.29
CA SER A 108 4.09 10.35 6.47
C SER A 108 5.29 10.06 5.57
N TYR A 109 5.13 10.30 4.26
CA TYR A 109 6.18 10.13 3.26
C TYR A 109 7.47 10.88 3.61
N ASP A 110 7.35 12.13 4.08
CA ASP A 110 8.51 12.95 4.45
C ASP A 110 9.24 12.36 5.66
N MET A 111 8.47 11.89 6.66
CA MET A 111 9.04 11.31 7.87
C MET A 111 9.67 9.94 7.62
N ALA A 112 9.12 9.12 6.72
CA ALA A 112 9.75 7.88 6.29
C ALA A 112 11.14 8.14 5.66
N ASN A 113 11.26 9.20 4.86
CA ASN A 113 12.55 9.59 4.28
C ASN A 113 13.51 10.15 5.34
N ASP A 114 13.01 10.93 6.30
CA ASP A 114 13.83 11.43 7.39
C ASP A 114 14.28 10.31 8.34
N PHE A 115 13.43 9.31 8.59
CA PHE A 115 13.78 8.09 9.31
C PHE A 115 14.99 7.38 8.69
N LEU A 116 15.03 7.25 7.36
CA LEU A 116 16.21 6.74 6.65
C LEU A 116 17.43 7.65 6.86
N LYS A 117 17.30 8.96 6.66
CA LYS A 117 18.43 9.93 6.77
C LYS A 117 19.04 9.97 8.17
N ILE A 118 18.25 9.81 9.22
CA ILE A 118 18.73 9.81 10.62
C ILE A 118 19.27 8.44 11.07
N GLY A 119 19.37 7.46 10.16
CA GLY A 119 19.94 6.14 10.42
C GLY A 119 18.96 5.13 11.03
N GLY A 120 17.65 5.37 10.96
CA GLY A 120 16.64 4.48 11.53
C GLY A 120 16.63 3.07 10.94
N PHE A 121 17.17 2.86 9.74
CA PHE A 121 17.27 1.53 9.14
C PHE A 121 18.19 0.58 9.93
N SER A 122 19.11 1.10 10.75
CA SER A 122 20.07 0.28 11.49
C SER A 122 19.44 -0.69 12.49
N ILE A 123 18.23 -0.39 12.98
CA ILE A 123 17.51 -1.25 13.94
C ILE A 123 16.64 -2.32 13.26
N LEU A 124 16.33 -2.17 11.97
CA LEU A 124 15.33 -3.01 11.29
C LEU A 124 15.77 -4.47 11.16
N HIS A 125 17.05 -4.71 10.84
CA HIS A 125 17.56 -6.08 10.72
C HIS A 125 17.36 -6.88 12.02
N GLU A 126 17.83 -6.32 13.13
CA GLU A 126 17.78 -6.99 14.44
C GLU A 126 16.33 -7.21 14.91
N LEU A 127 15.43 -6.24 14.63
CA LEU A 127 14.01 -6.36 14.92
C LEU A 127 13.32 -7.46 14.09
N MET A 128 13.60 -7.56 12.79
CA MET A 128 13.02 -8.61 11.92
C MET A 128 13.46 -10.01 12.33
N THR A 129 14.66 -10.16 12.89
CA THR A 129 15.20 -11.45 13.36
C THR A 129 15.04 -11.66 14.86
N HIS A 130 14.28 -10.82 15.55
CA HIS A 130 14.13 -10.88 17.00
C HIS A 130 13.42 -12.18 17.42
N SER A 131 13.74 -12.69 18.61
CA SER A 131 13.18 -13.96 19.13
C SER A 131 11.66 -13.87 19.38
N GLU A 132 11.20 -12.73 19.87
CA GLU A 132 9.78 -12.45 20.14
C GLU A 132 9.03 -11.99 18.88
N SER A 133 7.85 -12.57 18.63
CA SER A 133 7.03 -12.24 17.45
C SER A 133 6.52 -10.80 17.45
N GLU A 134 6.23 -10.21 18.61
CA GLU A 134 5.77 -8.82 18.72
C GLU A 134 6.76 -7.83 18.09
N PHE A 135 8.07 -8.00 18.30
CA PHE A 135 9.08 -7.13 17.69
C PHE A 135 9.19 -7.35 16.19
N ARG A 136 9.13 -8.62 15.73
CA ARG A 136 9.12 -8.93 14.29
C ARG A 136 7.89 -8.32 13.61
N ASP A 137 6.72 -8.43 14.23
CA ASP A 137 5.46 -7.87 13.75
C ASP A 137 5.55 -6.35 13.55
N HIS A 138 5.98 -5.62 14.60
CA HIS A 138 6.20 -4.18 14.53
C HIS A 138 7.25 -3.79 13.49
N SER A 139 8.31 -4.59 13.35
CA SER A 139 9.33 -4.36 12.33
C SER A 139 8.75 -4.42 10.92
N PHE A 140 7.92 -5.41 10.62
CA PHE A 140 7.30 -5.53 9.31
C PHE A 140 6.21 -4.48 9.07
N LYS A 141 5.45 -4.09 10.10
CA LYS A 141 4.54 -2.92 10.03
C LYS A 141 5.30 -1.66 9.66
N LEU A 142 6.37 -1.35 10.39
CA LEU A 142 7.20 -0.17 10.12
C LEU A 142 7.84 -0.25 8.72
N MET A 143 8.41 -1.40 8.35
CA MET A 143 8.94 -1.60 7.00
C MET A 143 7.87 -1.36 5.93
N SER A 144 6.63 -1.78 6.15
CA SER A 144 5.56 -1.63 5.18
C SER A 144 5.23 -0.18 4.87
N VAL A 145 5.19 0.70 5.88
CA VAL A 145 4.94 2.15 5.67
C VAL A 145 6.16 2.85 5.10
N LEU A 146 7.38 2.43 5.48
CA LEU A 146 8.62 3.01 4.94
C LEU A 146 8.72 2.82 3.43
N VAL A 147 8.36 1.65 2.91
CA VAL A 147 8.53 1.28 1.49
C VAL A 147 7.26 1.47 0.64
N GLN A 148 6.11 1.79 1.23
CA GLN A 148 4.85 1.94 0.50
C GLN A 148 4.90 3.14 -0.44
N ASN A 149 4.96 2.87 -1.75
CA ASN A 149 5.06 3.90 -2.80
C ASN A 149 6.20 4.91 -2.54
N ASN A 150 7.30 4.45 -1.94
CA ASN A 150 8.43 5.28 -1.59
C ASN A 150 9.73 4.77 -2.23
N PRO A 151 10.08 5.26 -3.45
CA PRO A 151 11.27 4.81 -4.18
C PRO A 151 12.59 5.00 -3.43
N VAL A 152 12.68 6.01 -2.55
CA VAL A 152 13.91 6.30 -1.78
C VAL A 152 14.17 5.19 -0.77
N CYS A 153 13.17 4.88 0.05
CA CYS A 153 13.26 3.80 1.03
C CYS A 153 13.29 2.41 0.36
N GLN A 154 12.51 2.18 -0.71
CA GLN A 154 12.55 0.93 -1.46
C GLN A 154 13.95 0.64 -2.00
N LYS A 155 14.60 1.66 -2.57
CA LYS A 155 15.97 1.54 -3.07
C LYS A 155 16.94 1.20 -1.94
N ALA A 156 16.84 1.88 -0.79
CA ALA A 156 17.67 1.58 0.37
C ALA A 156 17.52 0.13 0.85
N VAL A 157 16.29 -0.39 0.94
CA VAL A 157 16.02 -1.79 1.33
C VAL A 157 16.67 -2.80 0.36
N VAL A 158 16.67 -2.50 -0.94
CA VAL A 158 17.28 -3.35 -1.97
C VAL A 158 18.81 -3.27 -1.93
N GLU A 159 19.37 -2.07 -1.79
CA GLU A 159 20.82 -1.85 -1.73
C GLU A 159 21.45 -2.43 -0.45
N ASP A 160 20.71 -2.46 0.65
CA ASP A 160 21.13 -3.04 1.94
C ASP A 160 20.84 -4.56 2.05
N ASP A 161 20.41 -5.21 0.96
CA ASP A 161 20.07 -6.65 0.91
C ASP A 161 19.09 -7.11 2.01
N LEU A 162 18.14 -6.24 2.38
CA LEU A 162 17.14 -6.57 3.40
C LEU A 162 16.01 -7.46 2.86
N LEU A 163 15.69 -7.40 1.56
CA LEU A 163 14.64 -8.24 0.96
C LEU A 163 14.89 -9.75 1.09
N PRO A 164 16.09 -10.29 0.80
CA PRO A 164 16.42 -11.69 1.10
C PRO A 164 16.14 -12.09 2.55
N ILE A 165 16.45 -11.21 3.50
CA ILE A 165 16.25 -11.44 4.94
C ILE A 165 14.76 -11.45 5.27
N MET A 166 13.98 -10.52 4.71
CA MET A 166 12.52 -10.49 4.85
C MET A 166 11.88 -11.79 4.33
N LEU A 167 12.35 -12.30 3.19
CA LEU A 167 11.88 -13.57 2.63
C LEU A 167 12.26 -14.78 3.48
N GLN A 168 13.49 -14.82 4.00
CA GLN A 168 13.94 -15.88 4.91
C GLN A 168 13.12 -15.91 6.20
N VAL A 169 12.88 -14.74 6.81
CA VAL A 169 12.05 -14.65 8.02
C VAL A 169 10.64 -15.14 7.71
N LEU A 170 10.01 -14.65 6.63
CA LEU A 170 8.67 -15.08 6.22
C LEU A 170 8.58 -16.59 5.95
N ASP A 171 9.60 -17.19 5.35
CA ASP A 171 9.62 -18.64 5.10
C ASP A 171 9.62 -19.45 6.40
N SER A 172 10.30 -18.98 7.44
CA SER A 172 10.38 -19.66 8.74
C SER A 172 9.31 -19.24 9.76
N GLU A 173 8.49 -18.25 9.45
CA GLU A 173 7.56 -17.65 10.40
C GLU A 173 6.31 -18.51 10.64
N HIS A 174 5.84 -18.53 11.89
CA HIS A 174 4.65 -19.26 12.31
C HIS A 174 3.56 -18.35 12.89
N ASP A 175 3.92 -17.15 13.33
CA ASP A 175 2.97 -16.17 13.84
C ASP A 175 2.12 -15.58 12.69
N PRO A 176 0.78 -15.71 12.72
CA PRO A 176 -0.07 -15.27 11.61
C PRO A 176 -0.04 -13.77 11.33
N ASP A 177 0.15 -12.94 12.37
CA ASP A 177 0.18 -11.48 12.21
C ASP A 177 1.53 -11.04 11.65
N VAL A 178 2.64 -11.64 12.10
CA VAL A 178 3.97 -11.41 11.50
C VAL A 178 3.96 -11.80 10.03
N GLN A 179 3.43 -12.98 9.67
CA GLN A 179 3.31 -13.40 8.27
C GLN A 179 2.50 -12.40 7.44
N PHE A 180 1.37 -11.90 7.98
CA PHE A 180 0.53 -10.93 7.30
C PHE A 180 1.29 -9.62 7.01
N HIS A 181 1.94 -9.03 8.01
CA HIS A 181 2.68 -7.78 7.83
C HIS A 181 3.96 -7.96 7.00
N ALA A 182 4.62 -9.11 7.10
CA ALA A 182 5.76 -9.43 6.25
C ALA A 182 5.36 -9.51 4.77
N VAL A 183 4.27 -10.23 4.44
CA VAL A 183 3.71 -10.24 3.08
C VAL A 183 3.35 -8.83 2.64
N GLN A 184 2.73 -8.02 3.50
CA GLN A 184 2.39 -6.63 3.19
C GLN A 184 3.63 -5.79 2.86
N ALA A 185 4.68 -5.86 3.69
CA ALA A 185 5.92 -5.12 3.48
C ALA A 185 6.63 -5.53 2.19
N ILE A 186 6.79 -6.83 1.95
CA ILE A 186 7.39 -7.36 0.71
C ILE A 186 6.55 -6.93 -0.50
N SER A 187 5.23 -7.01 -0.39
CA SER A 187 4.33 -6.57 -1.44
C SER A 187 4.48 -5.07 -1.72
N CYS A 188 4.58 -4.21 -0.71
CA CYS A 188 4.82 -2.76 -0.88
C CYS A 188 6.19 -2.47 -1.53
N LEU A 189 7.21 -3.27 -1.24
CA LEU A 189 8.55 -3.12 -1.82
C LEU A 189 8.61 -3.53 -3.30
N VAL A 190 7.99 -4.67 -3.64
CA VAL A 190 8.23 -5.35 -4.93
C VAL A 190 7.22 -4.96 -6.02
N ARG A 191 6.01 -4.49 -5.64
CA ARG A 191 4.95 -4.17 -6.61
C ARG A 191 5.23 -2.94 -7.47
N ASP A 192 6.13 -2.03 -7.06
CA ASP A 192 6.42 -0.83 -7.83
C ASP A 192 7.24 -1.17 -9.09
N SER A 193 6.85 -0.59 -10.22
CA SER A 193 7.52 -0.76 -11.51
C SER A 193 8.82 0.05 -11.63
N LEU A 194 9.04 1.01 -10.73
CA LEU A 194 10.24 1.86 -10.78
C LEU A 194 11.51 1.16 -10.30
N LEU A 195 11.38 0.01 -9.62
CA LEU A 195 12.51 -0.71 -9.04
C LEU A 195 12.53 -2.18 -9.49
N GLU A 196 12.90 -2.40 -10.76
CA GLU A 196 13.02 -3.75 -11.35
C GLU A 196 13.97 -4.66 -10.53
N GLN A 197 15.00 -4.06 -9.91
CA GLN A 197 15.94 -4.77 -9.04
C GLN A 197 15.25 -5.47 -7.85
N ALA A 198 14.21 -4.87 -7.26
CA ALA A 198 13.44 -5.50 -6.18
C ALA A 198 12.73 -6.77 -6.66
N GLN A 199 12.15 -6.72 -7.87
CA GLN A 199 11.47 -7.86 -8.48
C GLN A 199 12.46 -8.96 -8.85
N GLN A 200 13.61 -8.60 -9.42
CA GLN A 200 14.68 -9.54 -9.74
C GLN A 200 15.21 -10.22 -8.47
N GLN A 201 15.47 -9.47 -7.40
CA GLN A 201 15.87 -10.04 -6.10
C GLN A 201 14.77 -10.94 -5.51
N PHE A 202 13.51 -10.53 -5.58
CA PHE A 202 12.38 -11.36 -5.11
C PHE A 202 12.34 -12.71 -5.83
N VAL A 203 12.47 -12.72 -7.16
CA VAL A 203 12.48 -13.96 -7.96
C VAL A 203 13.73 -14.78 -7.67
N ALA A 204 14.92 -14.16 -7.63
CA ALA A 204 16.19 -14.83 -7.36
C ALA A 204 16.22 -15.52 -5.98
N ASN A 205 15.50 -14.99 -5.01
CA ASN A 205 15.36 -15.54 -3.66
C ASN A 205 14.11 -16.44 -3.49
N ASN A 206 13.58 -17.00 -4.58
CA ASN A 206 12.42 -17.91 -4.58
C ASN A 206 11.17 -17.30 -3.91
N GLY A 207 10.91 -16.01 -4.12
CA GLY A 207 9.82 -15.29 -3.47
C GLY A 207 8.44 -15.90 -3.74
N PHE A 208 8.17 -16.40 -4.94
CA PHE A 208 6.92 -17.12 -5.24
C PHE A 208 6.78 -18.40 -4.42
N GLY A 209 7.88 -19.11 -4.16
CA GLY A 209 7.87 -20.33 -3.35
C GLY A 209 7.55 -20.03 -1.88
N VAL A 210 8.04 -18.90 -1.37
CA VAL A 210 7.68 -18.39 -0.03
C VAL A 210 6.18 -18.06 0.01
N LEU A 211 5.65 -17.34 -0.99
CA LEU A 211 4.21 -17.04 -1.07
C LEU A 211 3.34 -18.31 -1.13
N LYS A 212 3.78 -19.34 -1.87
CA LYS A 212 3.11 -20.64 -1.91
C LYS A 212 3.00 -21.25 -0.51
N LYS A 213 4.09 -21.27 0.26
CA LYS A 213 4.10 -21.81 1.63
C LYS A 213 3.18 -21.03 2.56
N VAL A 214 3.12 -19.71 2.40
CA VAL A 214 2.19 -18.84 3.14
C VAL A 214 0.73 -19.18 2.85
N LEU A 215 0.39 -19.48 1.59
CA LEU A 215 -0.96 -19.92 1.19
C LEU A 215 -1.30 -21.33 1.71
N GLN A 216 -0.30 -22.21 1.83
CA GLN A 216 -0.50 -23.57 2.37
C GLN A 216 -0.70 -23.60 3.89
N THR A 217 -0.19 -22.58 4.58
CA THR A 217 -0.32 -22.49 6.03
C THR A 217 -1.72 -21.96 6.37
N PRO A 218 -2.47 -22.58 7.30
CA PRO A 218 -3.73 -22.03 7.77
C PRO A 218 -3.56 -20.64 8.39
N GLY A 219 -4.56 -19.78 8.29
CA GLY A 219 -4.51 -18.47 8.95
C GLY A 219 -5.59 -17.52 8.46
N PRO A 220 -5.47 -16.23 8.78
CA PRO A 220 -6.56 -15.30 8.59
C PRO A 220 -6.73 -14.97 7.10
N SER A 221 -7.98 -14.87 6.66
CA SER A 221 -8.36 -14.61 5.27
C SER A 221 -7.69 -13.36 4.67
N LYS A 222 -7.48 -12.31 5.49
CA LYS A 222 -6.74 -11.08 5.13
C LYS A 222 -5.36 -11.37 4.52
N ARG A 223 -4.68 -12.44 4.96
CA ARG A 223 -3.37 -12.85 4.43
C ARG A 223 -3.50 -13.41 3.02
N VAL A 224 -4.50 -14.24 2.77
CA VAL A 224 -4.78 -14.79 1.45
C VAL A 224 -5.17 -13.68 0.48
N THR A 225 -6.03 -12.74 0.90
CA THR A 225 -6.36 -11.51 0.16
C THR A 225 -5.11 -10.76 -0.26
N LYS A 226 -4.16 -10.57 0.68
CA LYS A 226 -2.92 -9.83 0.41
C LYS A 226 -2.02 -10.55 -0.60
N VAL A 227 -1.87 -11.87 -0.48
CA VAL A 227 -1.08 -12.67 -1.42
C VAL A 227 -1.73 -12.66 -2.82
N ALA A 228 -3.05 -12.88 -2.90
CA ALA A 228 -3.78 -12.86 -4.17
C ALA A 228 -3.62 -11.52 -4.90
N PHE A 229 -3.84 -10.41 -4.18
CA PHE A 229 -3.62 -9.08 -4.72
C PHE A 229 -2.16 -8.84 -5.15
N PHE A 230 -1.19 -9.31 -4.37
CA PHE A 230 0.22 -9.20 -4.73
C PHE A 230 0.54 -9.94 -6.04
N LEU A 231 0.09 -11.19 -6.18
CA LEU A 231 0.26 -11.99 -7.39
C LEU A 231 -0.42 -11.33 -8.59
N MET A 232 -1.65 -10.82 -8.41
CA MET A 232 -2.39 -10.11 -9.46
C MET A 232 -1.61 -8.90 -9.98
N VAL A 233 -1.11 -8.03 -9.08
CA VAL A 233 -0.36 -6.84 -9.49
C VAL A 233 0.94 -7.22 -10.22
N MET A 234 1.66 -8.22 -9.71
CA MET A 234 2.92 -8.68 -10.30
C MET A 234 2.72 -9.30 -11.69
N CYS A 235 1.72 -10.16 -11.86
CA CYS A 235 1.45 -10.85 -13.12
C CYS A 235 0.78 -9.96 -14.16
N ASN A 236 0.01 -8.94 -13.74
CA ASN A 236 -0.52 -7.93 -14.66
C ASN A 236 0.60 -7.04 -15.22
N LYS A 237 1.58 -6.66 -14.38
CA LYS A 237 2.72 -5.85 -14.84
C LYS A 237 3.72 -6.67 -15.65
N ASN A 238 3.98 -7.92 -15.25
CA ASN A 238 4.96 -8.80 -15.86
C ASN A 238 4.35 -10.18 -16.14
N PRO A 239 3.75 -10.40 -17.32
CA PRO A 239 3.09 -11.65 -17.66
C PRO A 239 4.00 -12.89 -17.60
N GLN A 240 5.32 -12.73 -17.76
CA GLN A 240 6.30 -13.82 -17.60
C GLN A 240 6.26 -14.51 -16.23
N TYR A 241 5.75 -13.82 -15.20
CA TYR A 241 5.62 -14.42 -13.87
C TYR A 241 4.44 -15.40 -13.78
N LYS A 242 3.49 -15.35 -14.72
CA LYS A 242 2.37 -16.31 -14.78
C LYS A 242 2.87 -17.75 -14.96
N ASP A 243 3.91 -17.95 -15.78
CA ASP A 243 4.54 -19.26 -15.98
C ASP A 243 5.07 -19.79 -14.64
N THR A 244 5.89 -19.00 -13.93
CA THR A 244 6.46 -19.40 -12.63
C THR A 244 5.38 -19.67 -11.58
N VAL A 245 4.34 -18.83 -11.49
CA VAL A 245 3.22 -19.01 -10.56
C VAL A 245 2.47 -20.31 -10.87
N CYS A 246 2.27 -20.62 -12.15
CA CYS A 246 1.61 -21.85 -12.60
C CYS A 246 2.47 -23.09 -12.32
N GLU A 247 3.76 -23.07 -12.68
CA GLU A 247 4.70 -24.18 -12.45
C GLU A 247 4.86 -24.52 -10.96
N GLN A 248 4.80 -23.50 -10.10
CA GLN A 248 4.87 -23.71 -8.66
C GLN A 248 3.57 -24.26 -8.06
N GLY A 249 2.48 -24.37 -8.82
CA GLY A 249 1.20 -24.90 -8.37
C GLY A 249 0.43 -23.96 -7.45
N ILE A 250 0.66 -22.65 -7.57
CA ILE A 250 -0.06 -21.63 -6.78
C ILE A 250 -1.51 -21.51 -7.27
N VAL A 251 -1.74 -21.70 -8.57
CA VAL A 251 -3.09 -21.69 -9.17
C VAL A 251 -4.00 -22.72 -8.48
N GLU A 252 -3.49 -23.93 -8.26
CA GLU A 252 -4.22 -24.99 -7.57
C GLU A 252 -4.56 -24.62 -6.11
N LEU A 253 -3.69 -23.89 -5.41
CA LEU A 253 -3.97 -23.39 -4.05
C LEU A 253 -5.06 -22.32 -4.05
N LEU A 254 -5.06 -21.41 -5.03
CA LEU A 254 -6.13 -20.41 -5.16
C LEU A 254 -7.48 -21.07 -5.47
N ILE A 255 -7.49 -22.10 -6.31
CA ILE A 255 -8.70 -22.91 -6.57
C ILE A 255 -9.19 -23.60 -5.29
N GLN A 256 -8.28 -24.19 -4.51
CA GLN A 256 -8.63 -24.84 -3.23
C GLN A 256 -9.21 -23.85 -2.22
N GLU A 257 -8.68 -22.63 -2.17
CA GLU A 257 -9.21 -21.56 -1.33
C GLU A 257 -10.63 -21.17 -1.76
N LEU A 258 -10.88 -20.94 -3.05
CA LEU A 258 -12.21 -20.55 -3.54
C LEU A 258 -13.31 -21.57 -3.22
N LYS A 259 -12.92 -22.85 -3.13
CA LYS A 259 -13.81 -23.96 -2.77
C LYS A 259 -14.12 -24.09 -1.29
N GLN A 260 -13.42 -23.35 -0.42
CA GLN A 260 -13.78 -23.24 0.99
C GLN A 260 -15.09 -22.45 1.16
N GLU A 261 -15.57 -22.36 2.41
CA GLU A 261 -16.70 -21.50 2.75
C GLU A 261 -16.46 -20.07 2.27
N HIS A 262 -17.48 -19.44 1.69
CA HIS A 262 -17.32 -18.12 1.07
C HIS A 262 -16.90 -17.06 2.11
N GLN A 263 -15.81 -16.36 1.78
CA GLN A 263 -15.26 -15.25 2.56
C GLN A 263 -15.03 -14.05 1.66
N GLN A 264 -14.92 -12.86 2.26
CA GLN A 264 -14.60 -11.61 1.55
C GLN A 264 -13.27 -11.67 0.77
N ALA A 265 -12.35 -12.56 1.16
CA ALA A 265 -11.11 -12.79 0.42
C ALA A 265 -11.34 -13.36 -1.00
N HIS A 266 -12.48 -14.02 -1.25
CA HIS A 266 -12.73 -14.74 -2.50
C HIS A 266 -12.80 -13.82 -3.71
N GLU A 267 -13.25 -12.58 -3.55
CA GLU A 267 -13.23 -11.56 -4.60
C GLU A 267 -11.80 -11.36 -5.13
N GLN A 268 -10.84 -11.12 -4.23
CA GLN A 268 -9.44 -10.88 -4.59
C GLN A 268 -8.76 -12.15 -5.12
N VAL A 269 -9.12 -13.32 -4.59
CA VAL A 269 -8.65 -14.62 -5.11
C VAL A 269 -9.18 -14.88 -6.52
N MET A 270 -10.46 -14.58 -6.78
CA MET A 270 -11.07 -14.72 -8.11
C MET A 270 -10.45 -13.73 -9.10
N GLY A 271 -10.22 -12.48 -8.71
CA GLY A 271 -9.52 -11.49 -9.53
C GLY A 271 -8.09 -11.90 -9.86
N ALA A 272 -7.36 -12.47 -8.89
CA ALA A 272 -6.03 -13.04 -9.13
C ALA A 272 -6.09 -14.23 -10.10
N LEU A 273 -7.07 -15.11 -9.96
CA LEU A 273 -7.24 -16.26 -10.84
C LEU A 273 -7.56 -15.83 -12.28
N LEU A 274 -8.44 -14.85 -12.46
CA LEU A 274 -8.75 -14.24 -13.76
C LEU A 274 -7.49 -13.63 -14.39
N CYS A 275 -6.73 -12.85 -13.63
CA CYS A 275 -5.46 -12.28 -14.08
C CYS A 275 -4.48 -13.36 -14.56
N LEU A 276 -4.36 -14.46 -13.82
CA LEU A 276 -3.48 -15.58 -14.17
C LEU A 276 -3.98 -16.37 -15.39
N ALA A 277 -5.29 -16.50 -15.58
CA ALA A 277 -5.88 -17.24 -16.70
C ALA A 277 -5.92 -16.44 -18.01
N LYS A 278 -6.02 -15.12 -17.93
CA LYS A 278 -6.12 -14.24 -19.09
C LYS A 278 -4.84 -14.32 -19.93
N ASP A 279 -5.00 -14.65 -21.22
CA ASP A 279 -3.93 -14.76 -22.22
C ASP A 279 -2.78 -15.72 -21.80
N HIS A 280 -3.06 -16.74 -20.98
CA HIS A 280 -2.06 -17.65 -20.44
C HIS A 280 -2.50 -19.12 -20.52
N PRO A 281 -2.15 -19.82 -21.61
CA PRO A 281 -2.58 -21.21 -21.85
C PRO A 281 -2.24 -22.20 -20.73
N PRO A 282 -1.07 -22.17 -20.07
CA PRO A 282 -0.77 -23.11 -18.99
C PRO A 282 -1.78 -23.04 -17.83
N THR A 283 -2.17 -21.83 -17.41
CA THR A 283 -3.18 -21.66 -16.36
C THR A 283 -4.57 -22.08 -16.84
N GLN A 284 -4.92 -21.82 -18.11
CA GLN A 284 -6.18 -22.28 -18.69
C GLN A 284 -6.25 -23.81 -18.67
N CYS A 285 -5.18 -24.50 -19.08
CA CYS A 285 -5.09 -25.95 -18.99
C CYS A 285 -5.25 -26.46 -17.56
N VAL A 286 -4.65 -25.81 -16.56
CA VAL A 286 -4.86 -26.15 -15.15
C VAL A 286 -6.33 -26.02 -14.79
N LEU A 287 -6.99 -24.91 -15.13
CA LEU A 287 -8.41 -24.70 -14.83
C LEU A 287 -9.34 -25.73 -15.48
N CYS A 288 -8.99 -26.21 -16.68
CA CYS A 288 -9.77 -27.22 -17.40
C CYS A 288 -9.51 -28.66 -16.93
N LYS A 289 -8.55 -28.90 -16.01
CA LYS A 289 -8.31 -30.25 -15.49
C LYS A 289 -9.59 -30.78 -14.82
N PRO A 290 -10.01 -32.02 -15.13
CA PRO A 290 -11.26 -32.60 -14.61
C PRO A 290 -11.24 -32.73 -13.08
N GLU A 291 -10.07 -32.87 -12.47
CA GLU A 291 -9.86 -32.94 -11.01
C GLU A 291 -10.37 -31.70 -10.28
N HIS A 292 -10.33 -30.53 -10.92
CA HIS A 292 -10.77 -29.29 -10.29
C HIS A 292 -12.25 -28.99 -10.51
N ASN A 293 -12.91 -29.61 -11.49
CA ASN A 293 -14.34 -29.38 -11.80
C ASN A 293 -14.75 -27.89 -11.76
N MET A 294 -13.88 -27.00 -12.30
CA MET A 294 -14.03 -25.56 -12.13
C MET A 294 -15.28 -25.02 -12.83
N LYS A 295 -15.66 -25.59 -13.97
CA LYS A 295 -16.85 -25.17 -14.72
C LYS A 295 -18.12 -25.27 -13.88
N GLN A 296 -18.37 -26.42 -13.28
CA GLN A 296 -19.56 -26.61 -12.42
C GLN A 296 -19.47 -25.72 -11.18
N PHE A 297 -18.30 -25.64 -10.53
CA PHE A 297 -18.09 -24.80 -9.35
C PHE A 297 -18.39 -23.32 -9.64
N LEU A 298 -17.89 -22.76 -10.75
CA LEU A 298 -18.12 -21.37 -11.12
C LEU A 298 -19.60 -21.10 -11.42
N GLN A 299 -20.29 -22.02 -12.10
CA GLN A 299 -21.73 -21.90 -12.36
C GLN A 299 -22.54 -21.86 -11.05
N GLU A 300 -22.25 -22.76 -10.11
CA GLU A 300 -22.89 -22.79 -8.78
C GLU A 300 -22.56 -21.51 -7.99
N LYS A 301 -21.31 -21.04 -8.06
CA LYS A 301 -20.86 -19.82 -7.38
C LYS A 301 -21.58 -18.59 -7.92
N ILE A 302 -21.67 -18.43 -9.25
CA ILE A 302 -22.36 -17.30 -9.90
C ILE A 302 -23.84 -17.26 -9.49
N GLN A 303 -24.50 -18.41 -9.42
CA GLN A 303 -25.89 -18.49 -8.94
C GLN A 303 -26.01 -18.10 -7.47
N HIS A 304 -25.09 -18.57 -6.60
CA HIS A 304 -25.09 -18.23 -5.19
C HIS A 304 -24.82 -16.74 -4.91
N LEU A 305 -24.03 -16.08 -5.77
CA LEU A 305 -23.73 -14.66 -5.69
C LEU A 305 -24.80 -13.77 -6.35
N GLN A 306 -25.79 -14.36 -7.02
CA GLN A 306 -26.83 -13.61 -7.71
C GLN A 306 -27.71 -12.82 -6.72
N GLY A 307 -27.85 -11.51 -6.94
CA GLY A 307 -28.67 -10.63 -6.10
C GLY A 307 -27.98 -10.09 -4.85
N LYS A 308 -26.66 -10.33 -4.69
CA LYS A 308 -25.84 -9.74 -3.63
C LYS A 308 -24.94 -8.64 -4.23
N ASP A 309 -25.38 -7.40 -4.13
CA ASP A 309 -24.65 -6.24 -4.70
C ASP A 309 -23.22 -6.11 -4.14
N GLU A 310 -23.02 -6.51 -2.89
CA GLU A 310 -21.71 -6.55 -2.21
C GLU A 310 -20.68 -7.49 -2.87
N ASN A 311 -21.13 -8.49 -3.65
CA ASN A 311 -20.28 -9.48 -4.30
C ASN A 311 -20.31 -9.38 -5.83
N GLN A 312 -20.68 -8.21 -6.36
CA GLN A 312 -20.81 -8.01 -7.79
C GLN A 312 -19.47 -8.25 -8.53
N GLU A 313 -18.36 -7.73 -8.00
CA GLU A 313 -17.04 -7.90 -8.61
C GLU A 313 -16.62 -9.38 -8.66
N GLU A 314 -16.78 -10.12 -7.55
CA GLU A 314 -16.46 -11.56 -7.51
C GLU A 314 -17.27 -12.33 -8.57
N ARG A 315 -18.54 -11.96 -8.77
CA ARG A 315 -19.40 -12.59 -9.77
C ARG A 315 -18.94 -12.27 -11.20
N GLU A 316 -18.58 -11.02 -11.48
CA GLU A 316 -18.06 -10.61 -12.79
C GLU A 316 -16.76 -11.35 -13.11
N TYR A 317 -15.82 -11.41 -12.16
CA TYR A 317 -14.59 -12.19 -12.32
C TYR A 317 -14.86 -13.69 -12.54
N ALA A 318 -15.80 -14.26 -11.78
CA ALA A 318 -16.17 -15.67 -11.94
C ALA A 318 -16.77 -15.98 -13.32
N GLN A 319 -17.58 -15.07 -13.86
CA GLN A 319 -18.15 -15.19 -15.20
C GLN A 319 -17.05 -15.11 -16.28
N GLU A 320 -16.12 -14.17 -16.17
CA GLU A 320 -15.01 -14.08 -17.12
C GLU A 320 -14.10 -15.32 -17.11
N VAL A 321 -13.83 -15.88 -15.93
CA VAL A 321 -13.06 -17.13 -15.83
C VAL A 321 -13.83 -18.30 -16.47
N LEU A 322 -15.15 -18.37 -16.26
CA LEU A 322 -15.99 -19.39 -16.89
C LEU A 322 -15.94 -19.27 -18.42
N ASP A 323 -16.06 -18.07 -18.97
CA ASP A 323 -15.98 -17.82 -20.42
C ASP A 323 -14.62 -18.21 -21.00
N ILE A 324 -13.53 -18.03 -20.25
CA ILE A 324 -12.18 -18.46 -20.66
C ILE A 324 -12.09 -20.00 -20.71
N ILE A 325 -12.63 -20.68 -19.69
CA ILE A 325 -12.64 -22.15 -19.65
C ILE A 325 -13.44 -22.71 -20.82
N GLU A 326 -14.63 -22.18 -21.09
CA GLU A 326 -15.50 -22.66 -22.18
C GLU A 326 -14.85 -22.49 -23.55
N LYS A 327 -14.18 -21.36 -23.80
CA LYS A 327 -13.43 -21.15 -25.05
C LYS A 327 -12.26 -22.13 -25.19
N THR A 328 -11.62 -22.49 -24.09
CA THR A 328 -10.46 -23.40 -24.11
C THR A 328 -10.88 -24.85 -24.37
N ASP A 329 -12.02 -25.29 -23.81
CA ASP A 329 -12.60 -26.62 -24.07
C ASP A 329 -13.04 -26.82 -25.52
N ASP A 330 -13.42 -25.74 -26.22
CA ASP A 330 -13.87 -25.76 -27.61
C ASP A 330 -12.70 -25.79 -28.64
N THR A 331 -11.43 -25.68 -28.19
CA THR A 331 -10.24 -25.55 -29.06
C THR A 331 -9.40 -26.82 -29.13
#